data_AF-A0A932XN27-F1
#
_entry.id   AF-A0A932XN27-F1
#
_cell.length_a   1.000
_cell.length_b   1.000
_cell.length_c   1.000
_cell.angle_alpha   90.00
_cell.angle_beta   90.00
_cell.angle_gamma   90.00
#
_symmetry.space_group_name_H-M   'P 1'
#
loop_
_entity.id
_entity.type
_entity.pdbx_description
1 polymer ?
#
loop_
_entity_poly.entity_id
_entity_poly.type
_entity_poly.pdbx_seq_one_letter_code
_entity_poly.pdbx_strand_id
1 'polypeptide(L)'
;MKQLTRWQRGMVLVFGLFALCLFAKAPAGAQSVAELEKKTHEWPMYHHDLAGTRFSPLDQITTRNVKSLALKWIFQTGNVDEGLNVTPIVVDGVMYVTTGGFKTDIFALDAKTGRMQWRTTYENASNVPLCCGTLNRGVVVGHGKVYYLSLDAHLVAFDAKTGQQLWKTQIVDFADGFSNTSPPILVKNLVIAGIAGAEFPVRCFLDAYDAETGKRVWRFYTIPGPGEPGNETWGGDSWQYGGGSTWLPGTYDPETNLIYWGIGNPAPFFYGDVRPGDNLYTTSLAALDADTGKLKWYFQHIPHDVWDFDSMNEPILVNTTIGGKAVKAVVQVHKNGYVYAFDRVTGKPLYATQYVKKINWTKGLTTDFKPIPDVVPTPEGATIWPSLVGGKNWNHAAYNPKLGLIFVPGMDAPMIAISQKQEPKKGLFYLGGEYKMLPGEGPPGFISAIDVKTGKTVWRNDTKYPQMSSVLATAGDLVFYGDPDGTFVALDARTGKELWSINTGAGHRASPISYLVDGKQYIAVPSGWGGGTAMADLPSAWPEMKDFTKGDAIVVFGLPD
;
A
#
# COMPACT_ATOMS: atom_id res chain seq x y z
N MET A 1 66.49 -55.78 -29.52
CA MET A 1 67.29 -54.54 -29.36
C MET A 1 66.35 -53.38 -29.70
N LYS A 2 65.91 -52.45 -28.85
CA LYS A 2 66.31 -51.99 -27.51
C LYS A 2 65.04 -51.72 -26.68
N GLN A 3 65.16 -51.82 -25.36
CA GLN A 3 64.14 -51.55 -24.35
C GLN A 3 63.85 -50.05 -24.15
N LEU A 4 62.79 -49.80 -23.36
CA LEU A 4 62.45 -48.65 -22.51
C LEU A 4 61.51 -47.61 -23.16
N THR A 5 60.41 -47.12 -22.58
CA THR A 5 59.60 -47.38 -21.35
C THR A 5 58.30 -46.54 -21.52
N ARG A 6 57.07 -47.07 -21.31
CA ARG A 6 56.19 -46.86 -20.11
C ARG A 6 55.77 -45.37 -19.90
N TRP A 7 54.52 -44.91 -19.82
CA TRP A 7 53.22 -45.46 -19.40
C TRP A 7 52.05 -44.58 -19.92
N GLN A 8 50.86 -45.20 -20.04
CA GLN A 8 49.50 -44.72 -19.68
C GLN A 8 48.47 -44.86 -20.80
N ARG A 9 47.58 -45.86 -20.63
CA ARG A 9 46.11 -45.76 -20.59
C ARG A 9 45.49 -47.10 -21.01
N GLY A 10 44.52 -47.57 -20.23
CA GLY A 10 43.55 -48.57 -20.68
C GLY A 10 43.34 -49.72 -19.71
N MET A 11 42.25 -49.66 -18.94
CA MET A 11 41.22 -50.70 -18.77
C MET A 11 40.33 -50.31 -17.57
N VAL A 12 39.12 -49.82 -17.84
CA VAL A 12 37.84 -50.56 -17.90
C VAL A 12 37.40 -51.03 -16.51
N LEU A 13 36.32 -50.41 -16.02
CA LEU A 13 35.40 -51.00 -15.05
C LEU A 13 33.99 -50.43 -15.26
N VAL A 14 33.16 -51.27 -15.86
CA VAL A 14 31.71 -51.47 -15.71
C VAL A 14 30.95 -50.39 -14.92
N PHE A 15 30.16 -49.56 -15.62
CA PHE A 15 29.09 -48.77 -15.01
C PHE A 15 27.78 -49.56 -15.04
N GLY A 16 27.36 -50.05 -13.88
CA GLY A 16 25.98 -50.49 -13.64
C GLY A 16 25.06 -49.28 -13.55
N LEU A 17 23.99 -49.28 -14.36
CA LEU A 17 22.88 -48.35 -14.21
C LEU A 17 22.13 -48.64 -12.91
N PHE A 18 22.40 -47.86 -11.87
CA PHE A 18 21.43 -47.60 -10.80
C PHE A 18 20.88 -46.20 -11.04
N ALA A 19 19.73 -46.12 -11.69
CA ALA A 19 18.91 -44.91 -11.70
C ALA A 19 18.32 -44.74 -10.29
N LEU A 20 19.05 -44.06 -9.40
CA LEU A 20 18.45 -43.48 -8.21
C LEU A 20 17.50 -42.37 -8.69
N CYS A 21 16.21 -42.67 -8.74
CA CYS A 21 15.18 -41.65 -8.70
C CYS A 21 15.28 -40.92 -7.36
N LEU A 22 16.15 -39.91 -7.30
CA LEU A 22 16.07 -38.85 -6.31
C LEU A 22 14.78 -38.07 -6.60
N PHE A 23 13.67 -38.53 -6.04
CA PHE A 23 12.57 -37.64 -5.73
C PHE A 23 13.14 -36.61 -4.75
N ALA A 24 13.54 -35.45 -5.28
CA ALA A 24 13.72 -34.27 -4.47
C ALA A 24 12.35 -33.99 -3.83
N LYS A 25 12.17 -34.46 -2.59
CA LYS A 25 11.13 -33.93 -1.72
C LYS A 25 11.38 -32.43 -1.67
N ALA A 26 10.46 -31.65 -2.22
CA ALA A 26 10.40 -30.22 -1.94
C ALA A 26 10.52 -30.05 -0.41
N PRO A 27 11.35 -29.12 0.10
CA PRO A 27 11.53 -28.95 1.52
C PRO A 27 10.16 -28.75 2.16
N ALA A 28 9.82 -29.64 3.10
CA ALA A 28 8.61 -29.51 3.89
C ALA A 28 8.79 -28.25 4.75
N GLY A 29 8.16 -27.13 4.37
CA GLY A 29 8.26 -25.89 5.12
C GLY A 29 7.93 -24.58 4.38
N ALA A 30 7.82 -24.55 3.05
CA ALA A 30 7.48 -23.32 2.32
C ALA A 30 5.97 -23.26 2.06
N GLN A 31 5.21 -22.63 2.96
CA GLN A 31 3.80 -22.31 2.69
C GLN A 31 3.72 -21.12 1.73
N SER A 32 2.92 -21.27 0.68
CA SER A 32 2.55 -20.17 -0.21
C SER A 32 1.54 -19.22 0.46
N VAL A 33 1.46 -17.97 -0.01
CA VAL A 33 0.52 -16.97 0.53
C VAL A 33 -0.94 -17.41 0.43
N ALA A 34 -1.31 -18.13 -0.63
CA ALA A 34 -2.65 -18.69 -0.77
C ALA A 34 -2.94 -19.83 0.23
N GLU A 35 -1.90 -20.55 0.68
CA GLU A 35 -2.03 -21.52 1.76
C GLU A 35 -2.14 -20.83 3.12
N LEU A 36 -1.39 -19.74 3.33
CA LEU A 36 -1.50 -18.90 4.52
C LEU A 36 -2.91 -18.29 4.63
N GLU A 37 -3.45 -17.73 3.56
CA GLU A 37 -4.82 -17.19 3.51
C GLU A 37 -5.88 -18.24 3.87
N LYS A 38 -5.71 -19.49 3.42
CA LYS A 38 -6.63 -20.60 3.72
C LYS A 38 -6.45 -21.20 5.10
N LYS A 39 -5.29 -21.03 5.73
CA LYS A 39 -4.94 -21.70 6.99
C LYS A 39 -5.03 -20.81 8.21
N THR A 40 -5.07 -19.49 8.08
CA THR A 40 -4.93 -18.63 9.25
C THR A 40 -6.18 -17.83 9.54
N HIS A 41 -6.67 -18.01 10.76
CA HIS A 41 -7.46 -17.02 11.49
C HIS A 41 -6.57 -15.83 11.95
N GLU A 42 -5.44 -15.56 11.29
CA GLU A 42 -4.45 -14.53 11.63
C GLU A 42 -4.46 -13.38 10.59
N TRP A 43 -3.35 -12.64 10.45
CA TRP A 43 -3.21 -11.54 9.50
C TRP A 43 -1.91 -11.69 8.68
N PRO A 44 -1.88 -12.61 7.70
CA PRO A 44 -0.63 -13.08 7.12
C PRO A 44 0.01 -12.12 6.10
N MET A 45 -0.70 -11.08 5.67
CA MET A 45 -0.25 -10.16 4.64
C MET A 45 -0.82 -8.75 4.82
N TYR A 46 -0.24 -7.79 4.10
CA TYR A 46 -0.51 -6.35 4.30
C TYR A 46 -2.00 -5.98 4.23
N HIS A 47 -2.77 -6.55 3.29
CA HIS A 47 -4.20 -6.32 3.17
C HIS A 47 -5.08 -7.41 3.80
N HIS A 48 -4.54 -8.27 4.67
CA HIS A 48 -5.13 -9.52 5.17
C HIS A 48 -5.23 -10.64 4.12
N ASP A 49 -5.69 -10.33 2.91
CA ASP A 49 -5.84 -11.29 1.82
C ASP A 49 -5.36 -10.71 0.48
N LEU A 50 -5.24 -11.60 -0.52
CA LEU A 50 -4.80 -11.26 -1.87
C LEU A 50 -5.78 -10.33 -2.59
N ALA A 51 -7.05 -10.33 -2.17
CA ALA A 51 -8.12 -9.51 -2.73
C ALA A 51 -8.11 -8.06 -2.20
N GLY A 52 -7.28 -7.73 -1.23
CA GLY A 52 -7.17 -6.37 -0.71
C GLY A 52 -8.28 -5.98 0.27
N THR A 53 -9.02 -6.94 0.85
CA THR A 53 -10.28 -6.60 1.52
C THR A 53 -10.11 -5.99 2.90
N ARG A 54 -8.99 -6.25 3.59
CA ARG A 54 -8.77 -5.87 5.01
C ARG A 54 -9.92 -6.31 5.92
N PHE A 55 -10.55 -7.43 5.60
CA PHE A 55 -11.64 -8.02 6.37
C PHE A 55 -11.19 -9.28 7.09
N SER A 56 -11.31 -9.25 8.42
CA SER A 56 -11.09 -10.45 9.23
C SER A 56 -12.37 -11.30 9.31
N PRO A 57 -12.32 -12.60 9.02
CA PRO A 57 -13.47 -13.49 9.16
C PRO A 57 -13.82 -13.81 10.63
N LEU A 58 -13.07 -13.27 11.59
CA LEU A 58 -13.26 -13.52 13.02
C LEU A 58 -14.44 -12.74 13.59
N ASP A 59 -15.19 -13.39 14.48
CA ASP A 59 -16.44 -12.91 15.06
C ASP A 59 -16.59 -13.22 16.56
N GLN A 60 -15.48 -13.45 17.29
CA GLN A 60 -15.54 -13.51 18.76
C GLN A 60 -15.84 -12.13 19.35
N ILE A 61 -15.24 -11.09 18.77
CA ILE A 61 -15.52 -9.68 19.06
C ILE A 61 -16.60 -9.21 18.09
N THR A 62 -17.72 -8.75 18.63
CA THR A 62 -18.95 -8.40 17.91
C THR A 62 -19.55 -7.11 18.45
N THR A 63 -20.54 -6.56 17.76
CA THR A 63 -21.34 -5.42 18.24
C THR A 63 -21.94 -5.61 19.64
N ARG A 64 -22.12 -6.85 20.11
CA ARG A 64 -22.70 -7.16 21.43
C ARG A 64 -21.70 -7.06 22.59
N ASN A 65 -20.42 -7.33 22.34
CA ASN A 65 -19.40 -7.48 23.38
C ASN A 65 -18.15 -6.61 23.18
N VAL A 66 -18.05 -5.84 22.10
CA VAL A 66 -16.91 -4.91 21.85
C VAL A 66 -16.67 -3.94 23.00
N LYS A 67 -17.73 -3.53 23.71
CA LYS A 67 -17.64 -2.67 24.90
C LYS A 67 -16.83 -3.26 26.06
N SER A 68 -16.56 -4.56 26.03
CA SER A 68 -15.80 -5.29 27.04
C SER A 68 -14.32 -5.47 26.66
N LEU A 69 -13.87 -4.95 25.51
CA LEU A 69 -12.46 -5.03 25.12
C LEU A 69 -11.57 -4.46 26.21
N ALA A 70 -10.52 -5.21 26.55
CA ALA A 70 -9.54 -4.86 27.54
C ALA A 70 -8.13 -4.93 26.93
N LEU A 71 -7.24 -4.08 27.45
CA LEU A 71 -5.83 -4.13 27.11
C LEU A 71 -5.25 -5.50 27.50
N LYS A 72 -4.49 -6.12 26.60
CA LYS A 72 -3.81 -7.40 26.82
C LYS A 72 -2.31 -7.22 26.96
N TRP A 73 -1.69 -6.41 26.10
CA TRP A 73 -0.29 -6.05 26.19
C TRP A 73 0.02 -4.80 25.36
N ILE A 74 1.17 -4.18 25.65
CA ILE A 74 1.73 -3.06 24.89
C ILE A 74 3.19 -3.38 24.59
N PHE A 75 3.62 -3.11 23.36
CA PHE A 75 5.03 -3.15 22.97
C PHE A 75 5.45 -1.77 22.45
N GLN A 76 6.53 -1.20 22.98
CA GLN A 76 7.11 0.07 22.50
C GLN A 76 8.35 -0.23 21.66
N THR A 77 8.46 0.39 20.48
CA THR A 77 9.58 0.11 19.56
C THR A 77 10.89 0.79 19.99
N GLY A 78 10.81 1.85 20.79
CA GLY A 78 11.90 2.76 21.13
C GLY A 78 12.14 3.89 20.12
N ASN A 79 11.30 4.04 19.09
CA ASN A 79 11.43 5.03 18.02
C ASN A 79 10.21 5.99 17.99
N VAL A 80 10.13 6.84 19.01
CA VAL A 80 8.99 7.77 19.21
C VAL A 80 8.90 8.89 18.18
N ASP A 81 10.00 9.26 17.53
CA ASP A 81 10.07 10.51 16.76
C ASP A 81 9.48 10.41 15.36
N GLU A 82 9.47 9.21 14.78
CA GLU A 82 9.08 8.97 13.39
C GLU A 82 7.60 8.62 13.23
N GLY A 83 6.96 8.16 14.32
CA GLY A 83 5.61 7.61 14.29
C GLY A 83 5.55 6.21 13.65
N LEU A 84 4.33 5.67 13.50
CA LEU A 84 4.10 4.35 12.92
C LEU A 84 3.17 4.43 11.72
N ASN A 85 3.58 3.78 10.62
CA ASN A 85 2.75 3.56 9.42
C ASN A 85 2.52 2.07 9.12
N VAL A 86 3.02 1.20 10.00
CA VAL A 86 3.05 -0.25 9.82
C VAL A 86 1.65 -0.86 9.76
N THR A 87 1.48 -1.87 8.91
CA THR A 87 0.49 -2.93 9.15
C THR A 87 1.19 -4.11 9.80
N PRO A 88 0.92 -4.45 11.07
CA PRO A 88 1.48 -5.65 11.68
C PRO A 88 1.09 -6.89 10.88
N ILE A 89 2.02 -7.84 10.74
CA ILE A 89 1.78 -9.13 10.08
C ILE A 89 1.84 -10.22 11.13
N VAL A 90 0.84 -11.09 11.19
CA VAL A 90 0.83 -12.23 12.12
C VAL A 90 0.80 -13.52 11.31
N VAL A 91 1.85 -14.33 11.48
CA VAL A 91 2.00 -15.65 10.86
C VAL A 91 2.53 -16.62 11.92
N ASP A 92 1.85 -17.74 12.09
CA ASP A 92 2.21 -18.83 13.00
C ASP A 92 2.47 -18.33 14.44
N GLY A 93 1.61 -17.45 14.95
CA GLY A 93 1.71 -16.85 16.29
C GLY A 93 2.83 -15.82 16.46
N VAL A 94 3.53 -15.42 15.40
CA VAL A 94 4.58 -14.39 15.42
C VAL A 94 4.07 -13.12 14.74
N MET A 95 4.17 -11.99 15.44
CA MET A 95 3.84 -10.66 14.92
C MET A 95 5.10 -9.94 14.45
N TYR A 96 5.10 -9.48 13.20
CA TYR A 96 6.18 -8.70 12.60
C TYR A 96 5.79 -7.23 12.49
N VAL A 97 6.68 -6.34 12.93
CA VAL A 97 6.45 -4.90 13.03
C VAL A 97 7.69 -4.14 12.58
N THR A 98 7.51 -3.01 11.89
CA THR A 98 8.59 -2.11 11.47
C THR A 98 8.43 -0.72 12.05
N THR A 99 9.55 0.01 12.18
CA THR A 99 9.56 1.44 12.50
C THR A 99 9.82 2.30 11.27
N GLY A 100 9.66 3.62 11.40
CA GLY A 100 10.30 4.58 10.50
C GLY A 100 11.78 4.78 10.82
N GLY A 101 12.37 5.82 10.23
CA GLY A 101 13.74 6.29 10.46
C GLY A 101 14.78 5.68 9.51
N PHE A 102 15.89 6.41 9.33
CA PHE A 102 17.07 5.90 8.61
C PHE A 102 17.65 4.64 9.26
N LYS A 103 17.47 4.48 10.57
CA LYS A 103 17.64 3.20 11.26
C LYS A 103 16.26 2.59 11.44
N THR A 104 15.89 1.71 10.53
CA THR A 104 14.60 1.02 10.58
C THR A 104 14.76 -0.26 11.38
N ASP A 105 13.97 -0.45 12.42
CA ASP A 105 13.90 -1.72 13.12
C ASP A 105 12.82 -2.62 12.55
N ILE A 106 13.12 -3.91 12.49
CA ILE A 106 12.20 -5.00 12.16
C ILE A 106 12.16 -5.90 13.40
N PHE A 107 10.98 -6.04 13.98
CA PHE A 107 10.74 -6.86 15.16
C PHE A 107 9.97 -8.11 14.80
N ALA A 108 10.31 -9.23 15.44
CA ALA A 108 9.41 -10.37 15.59
C ALA A 108 9.02 -10.49 17.07
N LEU A 109 7.72 -10.51 17.32
CA LEU A 109 7.11 -10.57 18.64
C LEU A 109 6.27 -11.83 18.76
N ASP A 110 6.25 -12.45 19.93
CA ASP A 110 5.19 -13.39 20.27
C ASP A 110 3.84 -12.65 20.24
N ALA A 111 2.93 -13.04 19.34
CA ALA A 111 1.69 -12.29 19.08
C ALA A 111 0.70 -12.35 20.26
N LYS A 112 0.87 -13.29 21.19
CA LYS A 112 0.01 -13.40 22.38
C LYS A 112 0.47 -12.50 23.52
N THR A 113 1.78 -12.34 23.69
CA THR A 113 2.38 -11.70 24.87
C THR A 113 3.10 -10.40 24.58
N GLY A 114 3.40 -10.10 23.31
CA GLY A 114 4.23 -8.97 22.91
C GLY A 114 5.73 -9.16 23.21
N ARG A 115 6.15 -10.35 23.69
CA ARG A 115 7.55 -10.62 23.99
C ARG A 115 8.37 -10.64 22.70
N MET A 116 9.38 -9.78 22.62
CA MET A 116 10.31 -9.75 21.50
C MET A 116 11.10 -11.06 21.40
N GLN A 117 11.04 -11.69 20.23
CA GLN A 117 11.81 -12.87 19.87
C GLN A 117 13.15 -12.46 19.27
N TRP A 118 13.12 -11.55 18.29
CA TRP A 118 14.32 -10.95 17.71
C TRP A 118 14.02 -9.53 17.21
N ARG A 119 15.11 -8.78 17.02
CA ARG A 119 15.12 -7.45 16.39
C ARG A 119 16.29 -7.37 15.42
N THR A 120 16.03 -6.85 14.23
CA THR A 120 17.05 -6.51 13.25
C THR A 120 16.94 -5.04 12.91
N THR A 121 18.04 -4.30 13.04
CA THR A 121 18.12 -2.90 12.62
C THR A 121 18.74 -2.84 11.24
N TYR A 122 18.01 -2.29 10.27
CA TYR A 122 18.51 -1.97 8.94
C TYR A 122 18.94 -0.50 8.88
N GLU A 123 20.18 -0.26 8.47
CA GLU A 123 20.74 1.08 8.29
C GLU A 123 20.59 1.51 6.82
N ASN A 124 19.66 2.43 6.59
CA ASN A 124 19.50 3.10 5.30
C ASN A 124 20.56 4.18 5.12
N ALA A 125 20.89 4.50 3.87
CA ALA A 125 21.63 5.72 3.57
C ALA A 125 20.95 6.97 4.18
N SER A 126 21.73 7.90 4.74
CA SER A 126 21.21 9.08 5.43
C SER A 126 20.78 10.22 4.50
N ASN A 127 21.09 10.11 3.20
CA ASN A 127 20.84 11.12 2.18
C ASN A 127 19.84 10.65 1.12
N VAL A 128 18.93 9.74 1.48
CA VAL A 128 17.88 9.27 0.57
C VAL A 128 16.95 10.44 0.21
N PRO A 129 16.65 10.67 -1.08
CA PRO A 129 15.66 11.65 -1.49
C PRO A 129 14.26 11.13 -1.13
N LEU A 130 13.63 11.79 -0.16
CA LEU A 130 12.33 11.38 0.39
C LEU A 130 11.31 12.50 0.17
N CYS A 131 10.13 12.16 -0.38
CA CYS A 131 9.03 13.11 -0.46
C CYS A 131 8.45 13.42 0.92
N CYS A 132 8.22 12.37 1.69
CA CYS A 132 7.14 12.36 2.69
C CYS A 132 7.62 11.82 4.05
N GLY A 133 8.91 11.91 4.32
CA GLY A 133 9.56 11.44 5.55
C GLY A 133 10.07 10.00 5.48
N THR A 134 10.73 9.58 6.57
CA THR A 134 11.43 8.30 6.75
C THR A 134 10.48 7.18 7.19
N LEU A 135 9.38 7.00 6.47
CA LEU A 135 8.30 6.08 6.87
C LEU A 135 8.49 4.66 6.32
N ASN A 136 7.99 3.67 7.06
CA ASN A 136 7.87 2.30 6.55
C ASN A 136 6.52 1.68 6.93
N ARG A 137 5.86 1.03 5.96
CA ARG A 137 4.51 0.46 6.13
C ARG A 137 4.50 -1.03 6.48
N GLY A 138 5.65 -1.69 6.60
CA GLY A 138 5.74 -3.07 7.07
C GLY A 138 6.57 -3.98 6.19
N VAL A 139 6.27 -5.27 6.29
CA VAL A 139 6.95 -6.37 5.60
C VAL A 139 5.92 -7.32 4.99
N VAL A 140 6.39 -8.28 4.20
CA VAL A 140 5.63 -9.50 3.87
C VAL A 140 6.40 -10.72 4.34
N VAL A 141 5.68 -11.74 4.81
CA VAL A 141 6.27 -12.96 5.39
C VAL A 141 5.80 -14.16 4.59
N GLY A 142 6.73 -15.05 4.25
CA GLY A 142 6.43 -16.28 3.50
C GLY A 142 7.70 -17.01 3.10
N HIS A 143 7.57 -18.30 2.76
CA HIS A 143 8.72 -19.16 2.42
C HIS A 143 9.83 -19.17 3.49
N GLY A 144 9.45 -19.03 4.77
CA GLY A 144 10.38 -18.95 5.90
C GLY A 144 11.18 -17.64 6.00
N LYS A 145 10.80 -16.61 5.24
CA LYS A 145 11.51 -15.32 5.18
C LYS A 145 10.60 -14.14 5.49
N VAL A 146 11.21 -13.05 5.94
CA VAL A 146 10.62 -11.71 6.04
C VAL A 146 11.24 -10.86 4.94
N TYR A 147 10.41 -10.35 4.03
CA TYR A 147 10.85 -9.47 2.93
C TYR A 147 10.55 -8.01 3.28
N TYR A 148 11.57 -7.18 3.14
CA TYR A 148 11.57 -5.77 3.51
C TYR A 148 12.06 -4.92 2.34
N LEU A 149 11.36 -3.82 2.08
CA LEU A 149 11.81 -2.77 1.16
C LEU A 149 12.36 -1.60 1.97
N SER A 150 13.61 -1.23 1.70
CA SER A 150 14.33 -0.19 2.41
C SER A 150 14.13 1.20 1.79
N LEU A 151 14.27 2.26 2.59
CA LEU A 151 14.19 3.65 2.11
C LEU A 151 15.19 3.88 0.97
N ASP A 152 16.39 3.30 1.08
CA ASP A 152 17.47 3.40 0.09
C ASP A 152 17.37 2.43 -1.11
N ALA A 153 16.13 2.05 -1.48
CA ALA A 153 15.80 1.28 -2.68
C ALA A 153 16.46 -0.11 -2.78
N HIS A 154 16.49 -0.86 -1.68
CA HIS A 154 16.85 -2.28 -1.67
C HIS A 154 15.66 -3.16 -1.31
N LEU A 155 15.66 -4.38 -1.85
CA LEU A 155 14.85 -5.49 -1.37
C LEU A 155 15.75 -6.41 -0.53
N VAL A 156 15.32 -6.72 0.68
CA VAL A 156 16.10 -7.52 1.64
C VAL A 156 15.24 -8.66 2.14
N ALA A 157 15.81 -9.84 2.25
CA ALA A 157 15.17 -10.97 2.93
C ALA A 157 15.93 -11.33 4.21
N PHE A 158 15.18 -11.52 5.28
CA PHE A 158 15.65 -12.02 6.56
C PHE A 158 15.05 -13.39 6.84
N ASP A 159 15.78 -14.25 7.53
CA ASP A 159 15.23 -15.50 8.06
C ASP A 159 14.16 -15.17 9.11
N ALA A 160 12.96 -15.73 8.95
CA ALA A 160 11.82 -15.37 9.78
C ALA A 160 11.98 -15.77 11.27
N LYS A 161 12.81 -16.78 11.56
CA LYS A 161 13.02 -17.27 12.93
C LYS A 161 14.10 -16.50 13.68
N THR A 162 15.10 -16.01 12.97
CA THR A 162 16.32 -15.45 13.57
C THR A 162 16.54 -13.97 13.28
N GLY A 163 15.86 -13.42 12.26
CA GLY A 163 16.10 -12.05 11.79
C GLY A 163 17.40 -11.88 11.00
N GLN A 164 18.16 -12.95 10.74
CA GLN A 164 19.43 -12.89 10.01
C GLN A 164 19.18 -12.55 8.54
N GLN A 165 19.92 -11.58 7.99
CA GLN A 165 19.85 -11.27 6.56
C GLN A 165 20.34 -12.46 5.73
N LEU A 166 19.50 -12.90 4.79
CA LEU A 166 19.78 -14.00 3.86
C LEU A 166 20.34 -13.46 2.53
N TRP A 167 19.69 -12.42 2.00
CA TRP A 167 20.13 -11.75 0.78
C TRP A 167 19.65 -10.29 0.76
N LYS A 168 20.31 -9.48 -0.07
CA LYS A 168 20.01 -8.07 -0.32
C LYS A 168 20.22 -7.77 -1.81
N THR A 169 19.22 -7.14 -2.43
CA THR A 169 19.22 -6.75 -3.84
C THR A 169 18.99 -5.26 -3.96
N GLN A 170 19.87 -4.56 -4.67
CA GLN A 170 19.65 -3.16 -5.06
C GLN A 170 18.63 -3.12 -6.21
N ILE A 171 17.53 -2.39 -6.02
CA ILE A 171 16.45 -2.24 -7.03
C ILE A 171 16.85 -1.21 -8.08
N VAL A 172 17.40 -0.09 -7.60
CA VAL A 172 17.86 1.06 -8.37
C VAL A 172 18.81 1.90 -7.51
N ASP A 173 19.56 2.82 -8.10
CA ASP A 173 20.32 3.82 -7.35
C ASP A 173 19.37 4.86 -6.75
N PHE A 174 19.27 4.92 -5.42
CA PHE A 174 18.41 5.88 -4.73
C PHE A 174 18.83 7.34 -5.00
N ALA A 175 20.11 7.59 -5.34
CA ALA A 175 20.62 8.93 -5.63
C ALA A 175 19.99 9.55 -6.90
N ASP A 176 19.30 8.76 -7.71
CA ASP A 176 18.53 9.23 -8.86
C ASP A 176 17.20 9.89 -8.48
N GLY A 177 16.74 9.76 -7.23
CA GLY A 177 15.44 10.26 -6.79
C GLY A 177 14.47 9.17 -6.34
N PHE A 178 14.94 7.93 -6.14
CA PHE A 178 14.09 6.81 -5.78
C PHE A 178 14.13 6.50 -4.29
N SER A 179 13.01 6.02 -3.77
CA SER A 179 12.91 5.48 -2.41
C SER A 179 11.82 4.39 -2.31
N ASN A 180 11.76 3.67 -1.19
CA ASN A 180 10.62 2.81 -0.87
C ASN A 180 10.09 3.06 0.53
N THR A 181 8.76 3.10 0.66
CA THR A 181 8.07 3.30 1.93
C THR A 181 7.04 2.21 2.24
N SER A 182 6.72 1.33 1.28
CA SER A 182 5.72 0.26 1.42
C SER A 182 6.31 -1.13 1.29
N PRO A 183 5.70 -2.16 1.89
CA PRO A 183 6.13 -3.54 1.70
C PRO A 183 5.86 -4.02 0.26
N PRO A 184 6.56 -5.08 -0.19
CA PRO A 184 6.19 -5.79 -1.39
C PRO A 184 4.97 -6.70 -1.13
N ILE A 185 4.42 -7.29 -2.18
CA ILE A 185 3.50 -8.43 -2.06
C ILE A 185 4.22 -9.71 -2.48
N LEU A 186 3.78 -10.84 -1.93
CA LEU A 186 4.30 -12.16 -2.29
C LEU A 186 3.24 -12.91 -3.12
N VAL A 187 3.58 -13.23 -4.37
CA VAL A 187 2.70 -13.92 -5.33
C VAL A 187 3.42 -15.18 -5.81
N LYS A 188 2.91 -16.35 -5.44
CA LYS A 188 3.59 -17.65 -5.69
C LYS A 188 5.00 -17.62 -5.10
N ASN A 189 6.03 -17.66 -5.94
CA ASN A 189 7.46 -17.57 -5.58
C ASN A 189 8.08 -16.22 -5.97
N LEU A 190 7.27 -15.20 -6.24
CA LEU A 190 7.70 -13.88 -6.64
C LEU A 190 7.40 -12.84 -5.56
N VAL A 191 8.41 -12.04 -5.21
CA VAL A 191 8.26 -10.83 -4.41
C VAL A 191 8.09 -9.66 -5.37
N ILE A 192 6.90 -9.05 -5.38
CA ILE A 192 6.55 -7.95 -6.28
C ILE A 192 6.69 -6.64 -5.52
N ALA A 193 7.56 -5.76 -6.00
CA ALA A 193 8.00 -4.56 -5.32
C ALA A 193 7.72 -3.32 -6.17
N GLY A 194 7.05 -2.35 -5.55
CA GLY A 194 6.90 -1.00 -6.09
C GLY A 194 8.13 -0.13 -5.89
N ILE A 195 8.02 1.13 -6.31
CA ILE A 195 9.03 2.19 -6.12
C ILE A 195 8.33 3.55 -5.96
N ALA A 196 8.89 4.42 -5.13
CA ALA A 196 8.51 5.83 -5.02
C ALA A 196 9.58 6.72 -5.68
N GLY A 197 9.18 7.92 -6.11
CA GLY A 197 10.10 8.89 -6.69
C GLY A 197 9.47 9.92 -7.63
N ALA A 198 8.16 9.87 -7.91
CA ALA A 198 7.49 10.80 -8.83
C ALA A 198 7.59 12.28 -8.44
N GLU A 199 7.94 12.60 -7.19
CA GLU A 199 8.30 13.95 -6.74
C GLU A 199 9.64 14.43 -7.31
N PHE A 200 10.43 13.53 -7.91
CA PHE A 200 11.73 13.77 -8.50
C PHE A 200 11.66 13.45 -10.02
N PRO A 201 12.60 13.96 -10.84
CA PRO A 201 12.58 13.74 -12.28
C PRO A 201 13.07 12.32 -12.62
N VAL A 202 12.23 11.32 -12.41
CA VAL A 202 12.53 9.89 -12.60
C VAL A 202 11.49 9.18 -13.46
N ARG A 203 11.84 7.98 -13.96
CA ARG A 203 10.91 7.06 -14.62
C ARG A 203 10.69 5.84 -13.71
N CYS A 204 9.53 5.78 -13.07
CA CYS A 204 9.20 4.71 -12.13
C CYS A 204 8.80 3.40 -12.84
N PHE A 205 8.68 2.33 -12.04
CA PHE A 205 8.45 0.97 -12.52
C PHE A 205 7.85 0.08 -11.41
N LEU A 206 7.48 -1.14 -11.77
CA LEU A 206 7.15 -2.25 -10.88
C LEU A 206 8.07 -3.42 -11.20
N ASP A 207 8.62 -4.07 -10.18
CA ASP A 207 9.51 -5.22 -10.35
C ASP A 207 8.97 -6.47 -9.70
N ALA A 208 9.33 -7.63 -10.24
CA ALA A 208 9.25 -8.91 -9.51
C ALA A 208 10.63 -9.53 -9.33
N TYR A 209 10.81 -10.17 -8.18
CA TYR A 209 12.02 -10.85 -7.78
C TYR A 209 11.72 -12.29 -7.40
N ASP A 210 12.62 -13.20 -7.73
CA ASP A 210 12.60 -14.56 -7.21
C ASP A 210 12.77 -14.53 -5.69
N ALA A 211 11.80 -15.10 -4.96
CA ALA A 211 11.73 -15.02 -3.50
C ALA A 211 12.89 -15.74 -2.79
N GLU A 212 13.50 -16.74 -3.44
CA GLU A 212 14.61 -17.48 -2.85
C GLU A 212 15.93 -16.72 -3.02
N THR A 213 16.19 -16.20 -4.21
CA THR A 213 17.50 -15.68 -4.60
C THR A 213 17.59 -14.16 -4.65
N GLY A 214 16.47 -13.45 -4.61
CA GLY A 214 16.41 -12.00 -4.76
C GLY A 214 16.75 -11.50 -6.17
N LYS A 215 16.80 -12.39 -7.18
CA LYS A 215 17.09 -12.00 -8.58
C LYS A 215 15.85 -11.42 -9.25
N ARG A 216 15.99 -10.29 -9.95
CA ARG A 216 14.89 -9.69 -10.72
C ARG A 216 14.46 -10.62 -11.85
N VAL A 217 13.17 -10.92 -11.91
CA VAL A 217 12.53 -11.77 -12.92
C VAL A 217 11.98 -10.92 -14.05
N TRP A 218 11.24 -9.85 -13.72
CA TRP A 218 10.72 -8.90 -14.70
C TRP A 218 10.67 -7.48 -14.13
N ARG A 219 10.61 -6.50 -15.03
CA ARG A 219 10.35 -5.08 -14.76
C ARG A 219 9.27 -4.59 -15.71
N PHE A 220 8.28 -3.87 -15.18
CA PHE A 220 7.30 -3.10 -15.94
C PHE A 220 7.53 -1.61 -15.69
N TYR A 221 7.97 -0.86 -16.70
CA TYR A 221 8.02 0.59 -16.60
C TYR A 221 6.61 1.17 -16.68
N THR A 222 6.24 2.06 -15.76
CA THR A 222 4.90 2.66 -15.71
C THR A 222 4.70 3.75 -16.75
N ILE A 223 5.80 4.26 -17.30
CA ILE A 223 5.82 5.20 -18.40
C ILE A 223 6.47 4.49 -19.59
N PRO A 224 5.82 4.37 -20.76
CA PRO A 224 6.37 3.73 -21.95
C PRO A 224 7.44 4.62 -22.60
N GLY A 225 8.52 4.00 -23.06
CA GLY A 225 9.61 4.63 -23.80
C GLY A 225 9.42 4.50 -25.33
N PRO A 226 10.35 5.04 -26.13
CA PRO A 226 10.25 5.04 -27.58
C PRO A 226 10.04 3.63 -28.16
N GLY A 227 8.99 3.46 -28.96
CA GLY A 227 8.61 2.17 -29.56
C GLY A 227 7.72 1.29 -28.67
N GLU A 228 7.45 1.68 -27.42
CA GLU A 228 6.46 1.04 -26.56
C GLU A 228 5.08 1.71 -26.73
N PRO A 229 3.96 0.95 -26.74
CA PRO A 229 2.62 1.52 -26.83
C PRO A 229 2.35 2.55 -25.72
N GLY A 230 1.77 3.70 -26.07
CA GLY A 230 1.46 4.78 -25.16
C GLY A 230 2.53 5.87 -25.09
N ASN A 231 3.74 5.65 -25.63
CA ASN A 231 4.80 6.67 -25.63
C ASN A 231 4.41 7.91 -26.47
N GLU A 232 3.54 7.74 -27.47
CA GLU A 232 2.97 8.83 -28.27
C GLU A 232 2.16 9.84 -27.44
N THR A 233 1.80 9.48 -26.21
CA THR A 233 1.10 10.38 -25.26
C THR A 233 2.04 11.24 -24.42
N TRP A 234 3.35 11.20 -24.70
CA TRP A 234 4.36 12.03 -24.06
C TRP A 234 5.04 12.95 -25.07
N GLY A 235 5.06 14.25 -24.79
CA GLY A 235 5.78 15.21 -25.59
C GLY A 235 7.30 15.08 -25.47
N GLY A 236 7.99 14.88 -26.59
CA GLY A 236 9.45 14.84 -26.65
C GLY A 236 10.06 13.81 -25.69
N ASP A 237 11.00 14.24 -24.86
CA ASP A 237 11.72 13.37 -23.92
C ASP A 237 11.13 13.37 -22.50
N SER A 238 9.94 13.95 -22.30
CA SER A 238 9.31 14.04 -20.97
C SER A 238 9.05 12.68 -20.30
N TRP A 239 8.95 11.60 -21.08
CA TRP A 239 8.80 10.23 -20.60
C TRP A 239 9.99 9.74 -19.74
N GLN A 240 11.18 10.34 -19.90
CA GLN A 240 12.39 9.90 -19.18
C GLN A 240 12.39 10.30 -17.69
N TYR A 241 11.61 11.32 -17.34
CA TYR A 241 11.57 11.93 -16.01
C TYR A 241 10.12 12.21 -15.56
N GLY A 242 9.17 11.49 -16.15
CA GLY A 242 7.74 11.77 -16.04
C GLY A 242 7.05 11.21 -14.79
N GLY A 243 7.76 10.66 -13.80
CA GLY A 243 7.19 10.14 -12.56
C GLY A 243 6.60 8.74 -12.66
N GLY A 244 5.32 8.57 -12.28
CA GLY A 244 4.57 7.31 -12.39
C GLY A 244 4.86 6.28 -11.29
N SER A 245 5.03 6.72 -10.04
CA SER A 245 5.36 5.84 -8.89
C SER A 245 4.39 4.67 -8.70
N THR A 246 4.83 3.65 -7.97
CA THR A 246 4.08 2.42 -7.63
C THR A 246 4.13 2.15 -6.12
N TRP A 247 4.08 3.22 -5.32
CA TRP A 247 4.48 3.27 -3.92
C TRP A 247 3.54 2.62 -2.88
N LEU A 248 2.43 2.00 -3.28
CA LEU A 248 1.52 1.24 -2.41
C LEU A 248 1.37 -0.18 -2.95
N PRO A 249 1.16 -1.18 -2.07
CA PRO A 249 0.98 -2.56 -2.51
C PRO A 249 -0.28 -2.72 -3.36
N GLY A 250 -0.17 -3.51 -4.44
CA GLY A 250 -1.31 -3.95 -5.23
C GLY A 250 -2.01 -5.18 -4.66
N THR A 251 -2.90 -5.76 -5.46
CA THR A 251 -3.65 -6.99 -5.14
C THR A 251 -3.46 -8.05 -6.20
N TYR A 252 -3.89 -9.28 -5.93
CA TYR A 252 -3.69 -10.42 -6.82
C TYR A 252 -4.95 -11.30 -6.88
N ASP A 253 -5.33 -11.70 -8.10
CA ASP A 253 -6.39 -12.67 -8.34
C ASP A 253 -5.79 -14.00 -8.85
N PRO A 254 -5.74 -15.04 -8.00
CA PRO A 254 -5.24 -16.36 -8.40
C PRO A 254 -6.00 -17.01 -9.56
N GLU A 255 -7.28 -16.67 -9.78
CA GLU A 255 -8.09 -17.28 -10.84
C GLU A 255 -7.71 -16.76 -12.22
N THR A 256 -7.30 -15.50 -12.31
CA THR A 256 -6.92 -14.84 -13.57
C THR A 256 -5.42 -14.71 -13.74
N ASN A 257 -4.65 -14.99 -12.69
CA ASN A 257 -3.20 -14.76 -12.61
C ASN A 257 -2.81 -13.28 -12.83
N LEU A 258 -3.68 -12.37 -12.42
CA LEU A 258 -3.48 -10.93 -12.58
C LEU A 258 -3.14 -10.28 -11.25
N ILE A 259 -2.12 -9.42 -11.28
CA ILE A 259 -1.93 -8.41 -10.24
C ILE A 259 -2.59 -7.10 -10.69
N TYR A 260 -3.15 -6.37 -9.74
CA TYR A 260 -3.75 -5.06 -9.96
C TYR A 260 -2.94 -4.04 -9.19
N TRP A 261 -2.43 -3.03 -9.90
CA TRP A 261 -1.54 -2.04 -9.34
C TRP A 261 -1.95 -0.63 -9.75
N GLY A 262 -2.01 0.26 -8.76
CA GLY A 262 -2.21 1.68 -8.97
C GLY A 262 -0.94 2.35 -9.46
N ILE A 263 -1.03 3.32 -10.37
CA ILE A 263 0.10 4.11 -10.86
C ILE A 263 -0.11 5.57 -10.45
N GLY A 264 0.94 6.14 -9.86
CA GLY A 264 0.98 7.50 -9.33
C GLY A 264 0.93 8.58 -10.40
N ASN A 265 1.08 9.81 -9.93
CA ASN A 265 1.05 11.03 -10.72
C ASN A 265 2.19 11.13 -11.75
N PRO A 266 2.01 11.93 -12.82
CA PRO A 266 3.10 12.37 -13.67
C PRO A 266 3.92 13.49 -13.01
N ALA A 267 5.14 13.70 -13.50
CA ALA A 267 6.06 14.74 -13.05
C ALA A 267 6.39 15.74 -14.19
N PRO A 268 6.38 17.06 -13.94
CA PRO A 268 6.14 17.68 -12.64
C PRO A 268 4.65 17.75 -12.32
N PHE A 269 4.29 17.99 -11.06
CA PHE A 269 2.91 17.89 -10.57
C PHE A 269 1.98 18.90 -11.22
N PHE A 270 2.27 20.19 -11.06
CA PHE A 270 1.32 21.27 -11.35
C PHE A 270 1.54 21.97 -12.69
N TYR A 271 2.69 21.76 -13.34
CA TYR A 271 3.03 22.41 -14.62
C TYR A 271 3.04 21.40 -15.77
N GLY A 272 1.87 21.14 -16.36
CA GLY A 272 1.68 20.14 -17.42
C GLY A 272 2.30 20.49 -18.78
N ASP A 273 2.56 21.77 -19.07
CA ASP A 273 3.02 22.23 -20.40
C ASP A 273 4.36 21.61 -20.87
N VAL A 274 5.21 21.17 -19.93
CA VAL A 274 6.49 20.49 -20.24
C VAL A 274 6.32 19.00 -20.58
N ARG A 275 5.11 18.46 -20.43
CA ARG A 275 4.74 17.06 -20.68
C ARG A 275 3.38 16.97 -21.39
N PRO A 276 3.21 17.59 -22.57
CA PRO A 276 1.92 17.57 -23.27
C PRO A 276 1.53 16.12 -23.64
N GLY A 277 0.21 15.87 -23.63
CA GLY A 277 -0.39 14.56 -23.91
C GLY A 277 -0.96 13.89 -22.66
N ASP A 278 -1.61 12.73 -22.84
CA ASP A 278 -2.32 12.03 -21.76
C ASP A 278 -1.38 11.48 -20.67
N ASN A 279 -0.08 11.37 -20.93
CA ASN A 279 0.95 10.89 -20.00
C ASN A 279 0.76 9.43 -19.54
N LEU A 280 0.48 8.50 -20.45
CA LEU A 280 0.28 7.10 -20.08
C LEU A 280 1.55 6.46 -19.46
N TYR A 281 1.47 5.57 -18.48
CA TYR A 281 0.29 5.08 -17.79
C TYR A 281 0.16 5.72 -16.40
N THR A 282 0.56 6.98 -16.21
CA THR A 282 0.34 7.66 -14.93
C THR A 282 -1.14 7.73 -14.60
N THR A 283 -1.47 7.89 -13.32
CA THR A 283 -2.86 8.00 -12.81
C THR A 283 -3.77 6.89 -13.35
N SER A 284 -3.25 5.66 -13.38
CA SER A 284 -3.96 4.50 -13.92
C SER A 284 -4.08 3.37 -12.91
N LEU A 285 -5.15 2.58 -13.02
CA LEU A 285 -5.16 1.20 -12.54
C LEU A 285 -4.67 0.30 -13.67
N ALA A 286 -3.63 -0.49 -13.42
CA ALA A 286 -3.09 -1.45 -14.36
C ALA A 286 -3.30 -2.89 -13.88
N ALA A 287 -3.71 -3.78 -14.78
CA ALA A 287 -3.71 -5.21 -14.56
C ALA A 287 -2.58 -5.86 -15.34
N LEU A 288 -1.67 -6.53 -14.62
CA LEU A 288 -0.49 -7.16 -15.19
C LEU A 288 -0.55 -8.67 -14.96
N ASP A 289 -0.02 -9.44 -15.90
CA ASP A 289 0.24 -10.86 -15.69
C ASP A 289 1.31 -11.04 -14.59
N ALA A 290 0.99 -11.81 -13.55
CA ALA A 290 1.85 -11.92 -12.38
C ALA A 290 3.22 -12.55 -12.67
N ASP A 291 3.29 -13.47 -13.64
CA ASP A 291 4.52 -14.21 -13.93
C ASP A 291 5.45 -13.44 -14.88
N THR A 292 4.90 -12.57 -15.73
CA THR A 292 5.65 -11.91 -16.81
C THR A 292 5.70 -10.38 -16.73
N GLY A 293 4.87 -9.75 -15.89
CA GLY A 293 4.73 -8.30 -15.82
C GLY A 293 4.06 -7.66 -17.03
N LYS A 294 3.52 -8.47 -17.96
CA LYS A 294 2.88 -7.96 -19.18
C LYS A 294 1.54 -7.30 -18.86
N LEU A 295 1.36 -6.06 -19.34
CA LEU A 295 0.10 -5.34 -19.27
C LEU A 295 -1.02 -6.09 -20.02
N LYS A 296 -2.16 -6.30 -19.34
CA LYS A 296 -3.35 -6.94 -19.91
C LYS A 296 -4.42 -5.92 -20.23
N TRP A 297 -4.66 -5.01 -19.30
CA TRP A 297 -5.54 -3.87 -19.48
C TRP A 297 -5.14 -2.78 -18.49
N TYR A 298 -5.54 -1.54 -18.77
CA TYR A 298 -5.44 -0.42 -17.84
C TYR A 298 -6.69 0.45 -17.93
N PHE A 299 -6.94 1.23 -16.88
CA PHE A 299 -7.84 2.38 -16.93
C PHE A 299 -7.11 3.60 -16.36
N GLN A 300 -6.88 4.61 -17.19
CA GLN A 300 -6.33 5.88 -16.75
C GLN A 300 -7.43 6.76 -16.16
N HIS A 301 -7.41 7.00 -14.85
CA HIS A 301 -8.40 7.83 -14.18
C HIS A 301 -8.32 9.29 -14.62
N ILE A 302 -7.11 9.83 -14.81
CA ILE A 302 -6.90 11.25 -15.06
C ILE A 302 -5.86 11.45 -16.16
N PRO A 303 -6.30 11.51 -17.43
CA PRO A 303 -5.42 11.93 -18.52
C PRO A 303 -4.84 13.32 -18.22
N HIS A 304 -3.53 13.49 -18.43
CA HIS A 304 -2.83 14.76 -18.22
C HIS A 304 -3.04 15.36 -16.81
N ASP A 305 -2.88 14.56 -15.76
CA ASP A 305 -3.03 15.02 -14.37
C ASP A 305 -2.15 16.24 -14.08
N VAL A 306 -2.72 17.27 -13.45
CA VAL A 306 -2.01 18.48 -12.99
C VAL A 306 -2.31 18.82 -11.52
N TRP A 307 -2.77 17.84 -10.74
CA TRP A 307 -3.24 18.05 -9.37
C TRP A 307 -2.54 17.18 -8.33
N ASP A 308 -1.65 16.26 -8.76
CA ASP A 308 -1.07 15.22 -7.92
C ASP A 308 -2.16 14.26 -7.39
N PHE A 309 -2.99 13.76 -8.30
CA PHE A 309 -4.02 12.78 -7.95
C PHE A 309 -3.59 11.35 -8.33
N ASP A 310 -2.65 10.80 -7.57
CA ASP A 310 -2.23 9.39 -7.68
C ASP A 310 -3.41 8.42 -7.72
N SER A 311 -3.34 7.44 -8.62
CA SER A 311 -4.23 6.27 -8.60
C SER A 311 -3.67 5.14 -7.74
N MET A 312 -3.03 5.47 -6.61
CA MET A 312 -2.26 4.50 -5.81
C MET A 312 -3.10 3.78 -4.75
N ASN A 313 -4.31 4.25 -4.46
CA ASN A 313 -5.19 3.61 -3.48
C ASN A 313 -5.45 2.14 -3.84
N GLU A 314 -5.59 1.29 -2.84
CA GLU A 314 -5.71 -0.16 -2.96
C GLU A 314 -6.81 -0.61 -3.95
N PRO A 315 -6.50 -1.49 -4.92
CA PRO A 315 -7.52 -2.10 -5.77
C PRO A 315 -8.22 -3.26 -5.05
N ILE A 316 -9.47 -3.07 -4.60
CA ILE A 316 -10.21 -4.07 -3.82
C ILE A 316 -10.96 -5.01 -4.76
N LEU A 317 -10.63 -6.30 -4.72
CA LEU A 317 -11.25 -7.32 -5.56
C LEU A 317 -12.53 -7.83 -4.91
N VAL A 318 -13.64 -7.73 -5.64
CA VAL A 318 -14.97 -8.06 -5.10
C VAL A 318 -15.74 -8.94 -6.07
N ASN A 319 -16.48 -9.91 -5.53
CA ASN A 319 -17.50 -10.65 -6.27
C ASN A 319 -18.86 -10.11 -5.84
N THR A 320 -19.59 -9.48 -6.75
CA THR A 320 -20.84 -8.80 -6.40
C THR A 320 -21.83 -8.79 -7.57
N THR A 321 -22.97 -8.14 -7.39
CA THR A 321 -23.97 -7.93 -8.44
C THR A 321 -24.10 -6.43 -8.73
N ILE A 322 -23.79 -6.01 -9.95
CA ILE A 322 -23.89 -4.61 -10.41
C ILE A 322 -24.90 -4.57 -11.57
N GLY A 323 -25.91 -3.71 -11.48
CA GLY A 323 -26.96 -3.61 -12.50
C GLY A 323 -27.70 -4.94 -12.73
N GLY A 324 -27.89 -5.75 -11.68
CA GLY A 324 -28.54 -7.06 -11.76
C GLY A 324 -27.69 -8.19 -12.35
N LYS A 325 -26.42 -7.94 -12.68
CA LYS A 325 -25.50 -8.94 -13.24
C LYS A 325 -24.41 -9.30 -12.24
N ALA A 326 -24.11 -10.59 -12.10
CA ALA A 326 -22.94 -11.03 -11.35
C ALA A 326 -21.66 -10.54 -12.04
N VAL A 327 -20.78 -9.88 -11.29
CA VAL A 327 -19.53 -9.32 -11.80
C VAL A 327 -18.38 -9.62 -10.84
N LYS A 328 -17.24 -9.97 -11.43
CA LYS A 328 -15.94 -9.98 -10.79
C LYS A 328 -15.34 -8.58 -10.93
N ALA A 329 -15.51 -7.74 -9.92
CA ALA A 329 -15.10 -6.34 -9.97
C ALA A 329 -13.78 -6.09 -9.23
N VAL A 330 -13.12 -5.01 -9.59
CA VAL A 330 -12.09 -4.33 -8.82
C VAL A 330 -12.59 -2.91 -8.54
N VAL A 331 -12.55 -2.51 -7.28
CA VAL A 331 -13.07 -1.21 -6.81
C VAL A 331 -11.92 -0.41 -6.22
N GLN A 332 -11.84 0.87 -6.61
CA GLN A 332 -10.81 1.78 -6.12
C GLN A 332 -11.45 3.07 -5.62
N VAL A 333 -11.21 3.40 -4.35
CA VAL A 333 -11.62 4.66 -3.74
C VAL A 333 -10.47 5.65 -3.93
N HIS A 334 -10.61 6.53 -4.90
CA HIS A 334 -9.50 7.28 -5.48
C HIS A 334 -9.30 8.64 -4.79
N LYS A 335 -8.03 9.05 -4.68
CA LYS A 335 -7.55 10.37 -4.22
C LYS A 335 -8.35 11.57 -4.76
N ASN A 336 -8.90 11.47 -5.98
CA ASN A 336 -9.58 12.55 -6.70
C ASN A 336 -11.04 12.79 -6.27
N GLY A 337 -11.53 12.01 -5.30
CA GLY A 337 -12.88 12.18 -4.73
C GLY A 337 -13.95 11.25 -5.32
N TYR A 338 -13.57 10.34 -6.21
CA TYR A 338 -14.47 9.35 -6.80
C TYR A 338 -14.14 7.91 -6.39
N VAL A 339 -15.16 7.07 -6.33
CA VAL A 339 -15.04 5.61 -6.30
C VAL A 339 -15.28 5.08 -7.69
N TYR A 340 -14.36 4.27 -8.18
CA TYR A 340 -14.45 3.62 -9.49
C TYR A 340 -14.61 2.12 -9.30
N ALA A 341 -15.39 1.49 -10.17
CA ALA A 341 -15.43 0.04 -10.28
C ALA A 341 -15.24 -0.39 -11.74
N PHE A 342 -14.45 -1.46 -11.92
CA PHE A 342 -14.15 -2.06 -13.20
C PHE A 342 -14.41 -3.56 -13.14
N ASP A 343 -14.78 -4.17 -14.26
CA ASP A 343 -14.66 -5.62 -14.39
C ASP A 343 -13.18 -5.98 -14.32
N ARG A 344 -12.77 -6.78 -13.33
CA ARG A 344 -11.35 -7.02 -13.07
C ARG A 344 -10.67 -7.88 -14.14
N VAL A 345 -11.44 -8.61 -14.95
CA VAL A 345 -10.88 -9.43 -16.04
C VAL A 345 -10.60 -8.58 -17.28
N THR A 346 -11.51 -7.66 -17.60
CA THR A 346 -11.51 -6.93 -18.88
C THR A 346 -11.13 -5.46 -18.77
N GLY A 347 -11.11 -4.89 -17.57
CA GLY A 347 -10.91 -3.46 -17.34
C GLY A 347 -12.12 -2.60 -17.71
N LYS A 348 -13.26 -3.22 -18.10
CA LYS A 348 -14.44 -2.48 -18.51
C LYS A 348 -15.01 -1.67 -17.33
N PRO A 349 -15.20 -0.35 -17.45
CA PRO A 349 -15.78 0.45 -16.39
C PRO A 349 -17.24 0.07 -16.10
N LEU A 350 -17.59 0.06 -14.82
CA LEU A 350 -18.91 -0.35 -14.32
C LEU A 350 -19.67 0.83 -13.71
N TYR A 351 -19.02 1.60 -12.84
CA TYR A 351 -19.54 2.86 -12.31
C TYR A 351 -18.40 3.78 -11.86
N ALA A 352 -18.71 5.06 -11.72
CA ALA A 352 -17.91 6.04 -10.99
C ALA A 352 -18.83 6.97 -10.20
N THR A 353 -18.57 7.16 -8.91
CA THR A 353 -19.43 7.95 -8.00
C THR A 353 -18.60 8.82 -7.06
N GLN A 354 -19.03 10.05 -6.83
CA GLN A 354 -18.37 10.95 -5.88
C GLN A 354 -18.64 10.48 -4.44
N TYR A 355 -17.61 10.44 -3.60
CA TYR A 355 -17.74 10.09 -2.16
C TYR A 355 -17.36 11.22 -1.20
N VAL A 356 -16.64 12.23 -1.68
CA VAL A 356 -16.32 13.46 -0.94
C VAL A 356 -17.46 14.47 -1.04
N LYS A 357 -17.52 15.44 -0.13
CA LYS A 357 -18.57 16.47 -0.13
C LYS A 357 -18.41 17.46 -1.29
N LYS A 358 -17.18 17.76 -1.68
CA LYS A 358 -16.87 18.83 -2.65
C LYS A 358 -15.77 18.41 -3.62
N ILE A 359 -16.00 18.68 -4.89
CA ILE A 359 -15.06 18.55 -6.01
C ILE A 359 -15.20 19.82 -6.84
N ASN A 360 -14.07 20.42 -7.25
CA ASN A 360 -14.07 21.53 -8.21
C ASN A 360 -13.01 21.42 -9.31
N TRP A 361 -12.06 20.48 -9.20
CA TRP A 361 -11.03 20.27 -10.22
C TRP A 361 -11.62 19.77 -11.55
N THR A 362 -12.87 19.28 -11.53
CA THR A 362 -13.60 18.79 -12.69
C THR A 362 -15.06 19.24 -12.67
N LYS A 363 -15.65 19.42 -13.87
CA LYS A 363 -17.10 19.64 -14.06
C LYS A 363 -17.94 18.38 -13.89
N GLY A 364 -17.29 17.24 -13.68
CA GLY A 364 -17.91 15.92 -13.64
C GLY A 364 -17.24 14.96 -14.61
N LEU A 365 -17.80 13.77 -14.71
CA LEU A 365 -17.26 12.70 -15.54
C LEU A 365 -18.02 12.58 -16.86
N THR A 366 -17.30 12.23 -17.92
CA THR A 366 -17.87 11.78 -19.19
C THR A 366 -18.59 10.43 -19.03
N THR A 367 -19.26 9.97 -20.10
CA THR A 367 -19.97 8.69 -20.10
C THR A 367 -19.06 7.47 -19.95
N ASP A 368 -17.77 7.60 -20.30
CA ASP A 368 -16.71 6.61 -20.08
C ASP A 368 -15.91 6.84 -18.78
N PHE A 369 -16.44 7.69 -17.89
CA PHE A 369 -15.93 8.01 -16.56
C PHE A 369 -14.56 8.70 -16.55
N LYS A 370 -14.25 9.49 -17.58
CA LYS A 370 -13.10 10.40 -17.58
C LYS A 370 -13.48 11.76 -17.02
N PRO A 371 -12.64 12.41 -16.22
CA PRO A 371 -12.91 13.75 -15.73
C PRO A 371 -12.89 14.76 -16.87
N ILE A 372 -13.74 15.78 -16.76
CA ILE A 372 -13.69 16.99 -17.59
C ILE A 372 -12.99 18.08 -16.76
N PRO A 373 -11.71 18.39 -17.01
CA PRO A 373 -10.96 19.39 -16.23
C PRO A 373 -11.71 20.72 -16.10
N ASP A 374 -11.59 21.36 -14.93
CA ASP A 374 -12.15 22.68 -14.65
C ASP A 374 -11.15 23.60 -13.94
N VAL A 375 -11.05 23.50 -12.62
CA VAL A 375 -10.09 24.29 -11.84
C VAL A 375 -8.72 23.63 -11.87
N VAL A 376 -7.80 24.21 -12.63
CA VAL A 376 -6.38 23.82 -12.73
C VAL A 376 -5.49 24.81 -11.98
N PRO A 377 -4.31 24.40 -11.46
CA PRO A 377 -3.33 25.33 -10.91
C PRO A 377 -2.89 26.40 -11.92
N THR A 378 -2.71 27.64 -11.45
CA THR A 378 -2.18 28.76 -12.26
C THR A 378 -1.03 29.46 -11.53
N PRO A 379 -0.24 30.32 -12.19
CA PRO A 379 0.79 31.12 -11.51
C PRO A 379 0.26 32.03 -10.40
N GLU A 380 -1.00 32.46 -10.47
CA GLU A 380 -1.67 33.28 -9.45
C GLU A 380 -2.24 32.44 -8.29
N GLY A 381 -2.31 31.12 -8.46
CA GLY A 381 -2.86 30.18 -7.49
C GLY A 381 -4.33 29.83 -7.75
N ALA A 382 -4.68 28.56 -7.58
CA ALA A 382 -6.05 28.06 -7.67
C ALA A 382 -6.41 27.22 -6.44
N THR A 383 -7.62 27.46 -5.89
CA THR A 383 -8.14 26.66 -4.77
C THR A 383 -8.79 25.39 -5.30
N ILE A 384 -8.24 24.23 -4.95
CA ILE A 384 -8.59 22.92 -5.50
C ILE A 384 -9.18 22.03 -4.42
N TRP A 385 -10.27 21.33 -4.77
CA TRP A 385 -11.01 20.37 -3.95
C TRP A 385 -11.15 19.02 -4.68
N PRO A 386 -10.79 17.90 -4.05
CA PRO A 386 -10.02 17.82 -2.79
C PRO A 386 -8.58 18.34 -2.99
N SER A 387 -7.86 18.56 -1.90
CA SER A 387 -6.43 18.83 -1.94
C SER A 387 -5.62 17.69 -2.56
N LEU A 388 -4.33 17.90 -2.81
CA LEU A 388 -3.43 16.82 -3.22
C LEU A 388 -3.25 15.73 -2.17
N VAL A 389 -3.64 15.90 -0.90
CA VAL A 389 -3.69 14.74 0.03
C VAL A 389 -4.83 13.80 -0.40
N GLY A 390 -5.81 14.34 -1.12
CA GLY A 390 -6.95 13.66 -1.72
C GLY A 390 -8.13 13.55 -0.77
N GLY A 391 -9.23 13.01 -1.31
CA GLY A 391 -10.34 12.54 -0.47
C GLY A 391 -9.94 11.34 0.41
N LYS A 392 -8.90 10.61 0.00
CA LYS A 392 -8.28 9.47 0.68
C LYS A 392 -6.84 9.33 0.16
N ASN A 393 -5.88 9.21 1.08
CA ASN A 393 -4.47 9.10 0.75
C ASN A 393 -3.99 7.64 0.86
N TRP A 394 -2.84 7.40 1.47
CA TRP A 394 -2.25 6.07 1.64
C TRP A 394 -3.05 5.13 2.54
N ASN A 395 -3.90 5.67 3.41
CA ASN A 395 -4.72 4.93 4.35
C ASN A 395 -5.76 4.07 3.61
N HIS A 396 -5.92 2.82 4.05
CA HIS A 396 -6.68 1.82 3.32
C HIS A 396 -8.12 1.67 3.81
N ALA A 397 -9.04 1.48 2.88
CA ALA A 397 -10.42 1.08 3.10
C ALA A 397 -10.51 -0.43 3.41
N ALA A 398 -11.63 -0.87 3.97
CA ALA A 398 -11.92 -2.29 4.20
C ALA A 398 -13.27 -2.67 3.60
N TYR A 399 -13.37 -3.86 3.03
CA TYR A 399 -14.58 -4.39 2.40
C TYR A 399 -15.17 -5.54 3.22
N ASN A 400 -16.41 -5.39 3.68
CA ASN A 400 -17.13 -6.49 4.33
C ASN A 400 -18.03 -7.22 3.29
N PRO A 401 -17.67 -8.46 2.88
CA PRO A 401 -18.44 -9.20 1.88
C PRO A 401 -19.82 -9.63 2.35
N LYS A 402 -20.04 -9.77 3.67
CA LYS A 402 -21.38 -10.10 4.21
C LYS A 402 -22.36 -8.94 4.05
N LEU A 403 -21.86 -7.70 4.13
CA LEU A 403 -22.68 -6.49 4.02
C LEU A 403 -22.71 -5.91 2.61
N GLY A 404 -21.69 -6.22 1.79
CA GLY A 404 -21.50 -5.55 0.51
C GLY A 404 -21.09 -4.08 0.67
N LEU A 405 -20.39 -3.75 1.76
CA LEU A 405 -20.01 -2.38 2.11
C LEU A 405 -18.48 -2.22 2.12
N ILE A 406 -18.00 -1.12 1.53
CA ILE A 406 -16.62 -0.64 1.65
C ILE A 406 -16.60 0.50 2.66
N PHE A 407 -15.77 0.39 3.68
CA PHE A 407 -15.57 1.41 4.70
C PHE A 407 -14.37 2.28 4.35
N VAL A 408 -14.60 3.58 4.20
CA VAL A 408 -13.63 4.54 3.69
C VAL A 408 -13.24 5.52 4.77
N PRO A 409 -11.96 5.52 5.20
CA PRO A 409 -11.37 6.65 5.91
C PRO A 409 -11.02 7.75 4.91
N GLY A 410 -11.49 8.97 5.15
CA GLY A 410 -11.26 10.07 4.21
C GLY A 410 -11.16 11.44 4.84
N MET A 411 -11.01 12.43 3.97
CA MET A 411 -10.95 13.84 4.33
C MET A 411 -11.60 14.75 3.29
N ASP A 412 -12.13 15.88 3.75
CA ASP A 412 -12.67 16.96 2.94
C ASP A 412 -11.89 18.24 3.27
N ALA A 413 -10.80 18.47 2.54
CA ALA A 413 -10.05 19.71 2.64
C ALA A 413 -9.47 20.14 1.29
N PRO A 414 -9.37 21.45 1.01
CA PRO A 414 -8.74 21.98 -0.18
C PRO A 414 -7.26 22.24 -0.01
N MET A 415 -6.62 22.52 -1.14
CA MET A 415 -5.34 23.23 -1.20
C MET A 415 -5.48 24.50 -2.01
N ILE A 416 -4.58 25.46 -1.79
CA ILE A 416 -4.18 26.39 -2.84
C ILE A 416 -2.98 25.78 -3.55
N ALA A 417 -2.97 25.74 -4.89
CA ALA A 417 -1.83 25.30 -5.68
C ALA A 417 -1.46 26.35 -6.73
N ILE A 418 -0.15 26.59 -6.87
CA ILE A 418 0.46 27.51 -7.81
C ILE A 418 1.21 26.68 -8.85
N SER A 419 1.00 26.98 -10.13
CA SER A 419 1.72 26.35 -11.23
C SER A 419 2.89 27.22 -11.67
N GLN A 420 4.08 26.63 -11.79
CA GLN A 420 5.27 27.32 -12.26
C GLN A 420 6.16 26.41 -13.08
N LYS A 421 6.66 26.93 -14.22
CA LYS A 421 7.63 26.21 -15.02
C LYS A 421 8.87 25.85 -14.20
N GLN A 422 9.23 24.57 -14.23
CA GLN A 422 10.43 24.04 -13.60
C GLN A 422 11.18 23.14 -14.59
N GLU A 423 12.50 23.20 -14.57
CA GLU A 423 13.36 22.29 -15.35
C GLU A 423 13.73 21.07 -14.49
N PRO A 424 13.76 19.85 -15.07
CA PRO A 424 14.10 18.64 -14.32
C PRO A 424 15.57 18.69 -13.89
N LYS A 425 15.82 18.47 -12.60
CA LYS A 425 17.17 18.39 -12.02
C LYS A 425 17.28 17.20 -11.09
N LYS A 426 18.22 16.30 -11.39
CA LYS A 426 18.49 15.09 -10.60
C LYS A 426 18.66 15.43 -9.12
N GLY A 427 17.97 14.66 -8.25
CA GLY A 427 18.04 14.81 -6.79
C GLY A 427 17.29 16.02 -6.22
N LEU A 428 16.66 16.86 -7.06
CA LEU A 428 15.80 17.94 -6.61
C LEU A 428 14.33 17.59 -6.86
N PHE A 429 13.46 18.08 -5.99
CA PHE A 429 12.01 18.04 -6.20
C PHE A 429 11.65 18.62 -7.56
N TYR A 430 10.69 18.00 -8.23
CA TYR A 430 10.18 18.36 -9.54
C TYR A 430 8.65 18.46 -9.50
N LEU A 431 8.16 19.46 -8.77
CA LEU A 431 6.72 19.67 -8.55
C LEU A 431 6.10 20.62 -9.59
N GLY A 432 6.89 21.49 -10.22
CA GLY A 432 6.37 22.47 -11.17
C GLY A 432 5.42 23.47 -10.53
N GLY A 433 5.69 23.86 -9.28
CA GLY A 433 4.80 24.71 -8.50
C GLY A 433 4.95 24.52 -7.00
N GLU A 434 4.01 25.13 -6.27
CA GLU A 434 3.91 25.07 -4.82
C GLU A 434 2.46 24.82 -4.42
N TYR A 435 2.24 24.30 -3.23
CA TYR A 435 0.90 24.14 -2.68
C TYR A 435 0.89 24.40 -1.18
N LYS A 436 -0.31 24.65 -0.65
CA LYS A 436 -0.56 24.71 0.79
C LYS A 436 -1.95 24.16 1.09
N MET A 437 -2.03 23.26 2.07
CA MET A 437 -3.32 22.79 2.59
C MET A 437 -4.04 23.96 3.27
N LEU A 438 -5.34 24.06 3.03
CA LEU A 438 -6.21 25.04 3.65
C LEU A 438 -7.24 24.33 4.53
N PRO A 439 -7.73 24.96 5.61
CA PRO A 439 -8.88 24.44 6.31
C PRO A 439 -10.09 24.45 5.37
N GLY A 440 -10.84 23.34 5.35
CA GLY A 440 -12.07 23.20 4.58
C GLY A 440 -13.29 23.83 5.27
N GLU A 441 -14.47 23.63 4.66
CA GLU A 441 -15.76 23.98 5.26
C GLU A 441 -16.27 22.81 6.11
N GLY A 442 -16.40 23.03 7.43
CA GLY A 442 -16.91 22.01 8.36
C GLY A 442 -15.86 20.97 8.78
N PRO A 443 -16.30 19.81 9.33
CA PRO A 443 -15.38 18.77 9.79
C PRO A 443 -14.52 18.22 8.64
N PRO A 444 -13.20 18.13 8.82
CA PRO A 444 -12.27 17.85 7.73
C PRO A 444 -12.06 16.36 7.49
N GLY A 445 -12.47 15.46 8.39
CA GLY A 445 -12.34 14.02 8.21
C GLY A 445 -13.67 13.30 8.21
N PHE A 446 -13.65 12.04 7.80
CA PHE A 446 -14.81 11.16 7.91
C PHE A 446 -14.47 9.67 7.83
N ILE A 447 -15.37 8.86 8.37
CA ILE A 447 -15.53 7.44 8.04
C ILE A 447 -16.88 7.28 7.32
N SER A 448 -16.90 6.57 6.19
CA SER A 448 -18.15 6.30 5.46
C SER A 448 -18.26 4.85 5.04
N ALA A 449 -19.49 4.37 4.84
CA ALA A 449 -19.74 3.10 4.17
C ALA A 449 -20.30 3.35 2.78
N ILE A 450 -19.78 2.61 1.80
CA ILE A 450 -20.15 2.69 0.40
C ILE A 450 -20.70 1.34 -0.05
N ASP A 451 -21.89 1.32 -0.65
CA ASP A 451 -22.45 0.12 -1.25
C ASP A 451 -21.67 -0.24 -2.51
N VAL A 452 -21.01 -1.41 -2.49
CA VAL A 452 -20.17 -1.90 -3.59
C VAL A 452 -20.94 -2.12 -4.90
N LYS A 453 -22.27 -2.24 -4.84
CA LYS A 453 -23.11 -2.46 -6.03
C LYS A 453 -23.38 -1.17 -6.78
N THR A 454 -23.35 -0.04 -6.09
CA THR A 454 -23.79 1.25 -6.64
C THR A 454 -22.74 2.35 -6.54
N GLY A 455 -21.71 2.17 -5.71
CA GLY A 455 -20.73 3.19 -5.37
C GLY A 455 -21.27 4.31 -4.48
N LYS A 456 -22.51 4.22 -4.00
CA LYS A 456 -23.14 5.29 -3.20
C LYS A 456 -22.86 5.12 -1.71
N THR A 457 -22.66 6.25 -1.04
CA THR A 457 -22.56 6.31 0.42
C THR A 457 -23.87 5.89 1.08
N VAL A 458 -23.81 4.91 1.97
CA VAL A 458 -24.92 4.41 2.79
C VAL A 458 -25.03 5.18 4.09
N TRP A 459 -23.90 5.40 4.75
CA TRP A 459 -23.79 6.23 5.95
C TRP A 459 -22.42 6.91 5.98
N ARG A 460 -22.34 8.00 6.72
CA ARG A 460 -21.11 8.77 6.90
C ARG A 460 -21.09 9.41 8.29
N ASN A 461 -19.96 9.27 8.97
CA ASN A 461 -19.62 9.97 10.20
C ASN A 461 -18.52 10.96 9.91
N ASP A 462 -18.81 12.23 10.18
CA ASP A 462 -17.78 13.28 10.13
C ASP A 462 -16.91 13.22 11.39
N THR A 463 -15.60 13.40 11.21
CA THR A 463 -14.60 13.37 12.29
C THR A 463 -13.90 14.71 12.41
N LYS A 464 -13.42 15.01 13.62
CA LYS A 464 -12.78 16.29 13.95
C LYS A 464 -11.51 16.53 13.14
N TYR A 465 -10.77 15.48 12.82
CA TYR A 465 -9.50 15.54 12.08
C TYR A 465 -9.55 14.64 10.85
N PRO A 466 -8.74 14.93 9.80
CA PRO A 466 -8.57 14.07 8.64
C PRO A 466 -8.19 12.64 9.02
N GLN A 467 -8.84 11.65 8.42
CA GLN A 467 -8.51 10.26 8.71
C GLN A 467 -7.20 9.86 8.02
N MET A 468 -6.20 9.53 8.84
CA MET A 468 -4.87 9.14 8.39
C MET A 468 -4.52 7.69 8.73
N SER A 469 -5.39 6.95 9.42
CA SER A 469 -5.24 5.53 9.69
C SER A 469 -6.06 4.69 8.70
N SER A 470 -5.61 3.47 8.43
CA SER A 470 -6.41 2.49 7.68
C SER A 470 -7.54 1.96 8.56
N VAL A 471 -8.59 1.42 7.92
CA VAL A 471 -9.67 0.75 8.65
C VAL A 471 -9.53 -0.77 8.60
N LEU A 472 -10.17 -1.41 9.57
CA LEU A 472 -10.30 -2.86 9.71
C LEU A 472 -11.79 -3.20 9.77
N ALA A 473 -12.25 -4.13 8.94
CA ALA A 473 -13.60 -4.71 9.05
C ALA A 473 -13.54 -6.13 9.61
N THR A 474 -14.55 -6.56 10.36
CA THR A 474 -14.61 -7.92 10.92
C THR A 474 -15.98 -8.59 10.69
N ALA A 475 -16.00 -9.92 10.75
CA ALA A 475 -17.22 -10.72 10.66
C ALA A 475 -18.18 -10.53 11.85
N GLY A 476 -17.73 -9.88 12.93
CA GLY A 476 -18.55 -9.46 14.06
C GLY A 476 -19.39 -8.19 13.83
N ASP A 477 -19.52 -7.75 12.57
CA ASP A 477 -20.21 -6.53 12.13
C ASP A 477 -19.61 -5.25 12.74
N LEU A 478 -18.28 -5.20 12.87
CA LEU A 478 -17.54 -4.05 13.39
C LEU A 478 -16.59 -3.46 12.34
N VAL A 479 -16.39 -2.14 12.44
CA VAL A 479 -15.33 -1.39 11.74
C VAL A 479 -14.47 -0.68 12.78
N PHE A 480 -13.16 -0.85 12.70
CA PHE A 480 -12.21 -0.19 13.58
C PHE A 480 -11.36 0.82 12.82
N TYR A 481 -11.09 1.96 13.46
CA TYR A 481 -10.20 3.00 12.93
C TYR A 481 -9.57 3.81 14.07
N GLY A 482 -8.49 4.52 13.79
CA GLY A 482 -7.83 5.41 14.75
C GLY A 482 -7.80 6.86 14.30
N ASP A 483 -8.13 7.77 15.21
CA ASP A 483 -8.08 9.21 15.00
C ASP A 483 -6.67 9.79 15.24
N PRO A 484 -6.34 10.91 14.58
CA PRO A 484 -5.11 11.65 14.84
C PRO A 484 -4.88 12.08 16.29
N ASP A 485 -5.93 12.24 17.10
CA ASP A 485 -5.82 12.63 18.51
C ASP A 485 -5.52 11.45 19.47
N GLY A 486 -5.33 10.25 18.90
CA GLY A 486 -5.01 9.02 19.61
C GLY A 486 -6.21 8.22 20.07
N THR A 487 -7.43 8.64 19.72
CA THR A 487 -8.64 7.86 19.97
C THR A 487 -8.74 6.71 18.97
N PHE A 488 -8.82 5.49 19.46
CA PHE A 488 -9.14 4.31 18.66
C PHE A 488 -10.62 3.96 18.85
N VAL A 489 -11.33 3.72 17.76
CA VAL A 489 -12.80 3.67 17.73
C VAL A 489 -13.27 2.38 17.06
N ALA A 490 -14.36 1.81 17.60
CA ALA A 490 -15.12 0.73 16.99
C ALA A 490 -16.54 1.19 16.66
N LEU A 491 -16.92 1.05 15.40
CA LEU A 491 -18.25 1.37 14.87
C LEU A 491 -19.04 0.09 14.58
N ASP A 492 -20.36 0.16 14.72
CA ASP A 492 -21.29 -0.77 14.09
C ASP A 492 -21.19 -0.62 12.56
N ALA A 493 -20.84 -1.70 11.86
CA ALA A 493 -20.57 -1.67 10.42
C ALA A 493 -21.79 -1.32 9.57
N ARG A 494 -23.01 -1.55 10.06
CA ARG A 494 -24.26 -1.32 9.31
C ARG A 494 -24.75 0.11 9.43
N THR A 495 -24.54 0.72 10.59
CA THR A 495 -25.13 2.01 10.94
C THR A 495 -24.11 3.13 11.10
N GLY A 496 -22.84 2.80 11.25
CA GLY A 496 -21.79 3.76 11.61
C GLY A 496 -21.82 4.17 13.09
N LYS A 497 -22.74 3.65 13.92
CA LYS A 497 -22.82 4.06 15.32
C LYS A 497 -21.56 3.66 16.09
N GLU A 498 -20.96 4.59 16.83
CA GLU A 498 -19.88 4.28 17.77
C GLU A 498 -20.37 3.34 18.88
N LEU A 499 -19.63 2.25 19.10
CA LEU A 499 -19.93 1.24 20.12
C LEU A 499 -18.90 1.18 21.23
N TRP A 500 -17.66 1.60 20.94
CA TRP A 500 -16.55 1.59 21.88
C TRP A 500 -15.43 2.50 21.37
N SER A 501 -14.72 3.14 22.29
CA SER A 501 -13.52 3.92 22.00
C SER A 501 -12.56 3.93 23.20
N ILE A 502 -11.28 4.17 22.91
CA ILE A 502 -10.23 4.33 23.92
C ILE A 502 -9.12 5.24 23.37
N ASN A 503 -8.52 6.09 24.21
CA ASN A 503 -7.31 6.82 23.83
C ASN A 503 -6.06 5.96 24.09
N THR A 504 -5.22 5.79 23.07
CA THR A 504 -4.02 4.93 23.13
C THR A 504 -2.74 5.69 23.49
N GLY A 505 -2.83 7.00 23.73
CA GLY A 505 -1.73 7.86 24.17
C GLY A 505 -0.99 8.60 23.06
N ALA A 506 -1.10 8.17 21.79
CA ALA A 506 -0.51 8.84 20.64
C ALA A 506 -1.42 8.73 19.40
N GLY A 507 -1.27 9.66 18.46
CA GLY A 507 -2.11 9.72 17.25
C GLY A 507 -1.97 8.50 16.34
N HIS A 508 -3.01 8.20 15.57
CA HIS A 508 -3.02 7.04 14.68
C HIS A 508 -2.75 7.41 13.21
N ARG A 509 -1.71 6.78 12.64
CA ARG A 509 -1.37 6.84 11.22
C ARG A 509 -0.92 5.47 10.70
N ALA A 510 -1.46 4.40 11.27
CA ALA A 510 -1.10 3.03 10.94
C ALA A 510 -2.33 2.19 10.63
N SER A 511 -2.14 0.89 10.45
CA SER A 511 -3.22 -0.03 10.12
C SER A 511 -3.53 -0.98 11.28
N PRO A 512 -4.74 -0.94 11.87
CA PRO A 512 -5.15 -1.96 12.82
C PRO A 512 -5.38 -3.30 12.12
N ILE A 513 -5.19 -4.39 12.86
CA ILE A 513 -5.43 -5.77 12.39
C ILE A 513 -6.23 -6.57 13.42
N SER A 514 -6.90 -7.63 12.98
CA SER A 514 -7.43 -8.66 13.88
C SER A 514 -6.76 -10.00 13.61
N TYR A 515 -6.46 -10.74 14.66
CA TYR A 515 -5.79 -12.02 14.56
C TYR A 515 -6.24 -12.97 15.68
N LEU A 516 -6.06 -14.27 15.48
CA LEU A 516 -6.41 -15.33 16.42
C LEU A 516 -5.15 -16.08 16.84
N VAL A 517 -4.90 -16.16 18.15
CA VAL A 517 -3.85 -17.02 18.71
C VAL A 517 -4.44 -17.81 19.86
N ASP A 518 -4.14 -19.11 19.91
CA ASP A 518 -4.66 -20.04 20.92
C ASP A 518 -6.19 -19.99 21.09
N GLY A 519 -6.90 -19.80 19.97
CA GLY A 519 -8.37 -19.73 19.98
C GLY A 519 -8.96 -18.44 20.54
N LYS A 520 -8.15 -17.41 20.85
CA LYS A 520 -8.62 -16.09 21.29
C LYS A 520 -8.39 -15.03 20.22
N GLN A 521 -9.42 -14.23 19.95
CA GLN A 521 -9.33 -13.10 19.02
C GLN A 521 -8.73 -11.87 19.70
N TYR A 522 -7.82 -11.22 18.98
CA TYR A 522 -7.16 -9.99 19.38
C TYR A 522 -7.32 -8.91 18.29
N ILE A 523 -7.20 -7.65 18.72
CA ILE A 523 -7.08 -6.47 17.85
C ILE A 523 -5.75 -5.81 18.18
N ALA A 524 -4.83 -5.74 17.21
CA ALA A 524 -3.59 -4.99 17.35
C ALA A 524 -3.70 -3.62 16.68
N VAL A 525 -3.26 -2.59 17.40
CA VAL A 525 -3.41 -1.20 17.04
C VAL A 525 -2.04 -0.52 17.16
N PRO A 526 -1.39 -0.19 16.04
CA PRO A 526 -0.23 0.67 16.09
C PRO A 526 -0.66 2.11 16.40
N SER A 527 -0.01 2.70 17.40
CA SER A 527 -0.25 4.04 17.93
C SER A 527 1.06 4.82 17.85
N GLY A 528 1.08 5.89 17.06
CA GLY A 528 2.29 6.65 16.80
C GLY A 528 2.10 7.71 15.71
N TRP A 529 2.03 8.97 16.14
CA TRP A 529 1.88 10.12 15.25
C TRP A 529 3.23 10.56 14.69
N GLY A 530 3.32 10.71 13.36
CA GLY A 530 4.55 11.14 12.70
C GLY A 530 4.52 11.05 11.16
N GLY A 531 5.64 11.38 10.53
CA GLY A 531 5.89 11.42 9.08
C GLY A 531 5.40 12.65 8.33
N GLY A 532 5.80 12.77 7.06
CA GLY A 532 5.74 14.01 6.27
C GLY A 532 4.37 14.68 6.22
N THR A 533 3.33 13.97 5.76
CA THR A 533 1.97 14.54 5.69
C THR A 533 1.43 14.99 7.04
N ALA A 534 1.67 14.20 8.09
CA ALA A 534 1.21 14.52 9.44
C ALA A 534 1.94 15.72 10.06
N MET A 535 3.21 15.90 9.72
CA MET A 535 4.08 16.92 10.32
C MET A 535 4.24 18.19 9.46
N ALA A 536 3.96 18.13 8.16
CA ALA A 536 4.10 19.25 7.23
C ALA A 536 2.76 19.70 6.64
N ASP A 537 2.02 18.80 5.98
CA ASP A 537 0.81 19.17 5.23
C ASP A 537 -0.38 19.50 6.15
N LEU A 538 -0.75 18.59 7.05
CA LEU A 538 -1.92 18.78 7.91
C LEU A 538 -1.77 20.00 8.85
N PRO A 539 -0.61 20.26 9.47
CA PRO A 539 -0.43 21.44 10.32
C PRO A 539 -0.56 22.78 9.59
N SER A 540 -0.45 22.83 8.25
CA SER A 540 -0.68 24.08 7.51
C SER A 540 -2.17 24.48 7.49
N ALA A 541 -3.08 23.52 7.67
CA ALA A 541 -4.53 23.72 7.77
C ALA A 541 -5.05 23.65 9.22
N TRP A 542 -4.47 22.79 10.06
CA TRP A 542 -4.83 22.58 11.46
C TRP A 542 -3.58 22.67 12.35
N PRO A 543 -3.13 23.90 12.70
CA PRO A 543 -1.86 24.12 13.37
C PRO A 543 -1.69 23.39 14.70
N GLU A 544 -2.77 23.05 15.40
CA GLU A 544 -2.74 22.28 16.65
C GLU A 544 -2.20 20.86 16.47
N MET A 545 -2.28 20.29 15.25
CA MET A 545 -1.82 18.92 14.96
C MET A 545 -0.29 18.79 15.07
N LYS A 546 0.45 19.90 15.05
CA LYS A 546 1.91 19.92 15.27
C LYS A 546 2.28 19.49 16.70
N ASP A 547 1.38 19.70 17.64
CA ASP A 547 1.59 19.49 19.08
C ASP A 547 0.99 18.14 19.53
N PHE A 548 0.47 17.33 18.60
CA PHE A 548 -0.07 16.02 18.91
C PHE A 548 1.01 15.09 19.44
N THR A 549 0.62 14.26 20.42
CA THR A 549 1.53 13.36 21.08
C THR A 549 2.08 12.34 20.09
N LYS A 550 3.40 12.37 19.91
CA LYS A 550 4.15 11.34 19.21
C LYS A 550 4.14 10.04 20.01
N GLY A 551 4.40 8.93 19.35
CA GLY A 551 4.48 7.63 20.00
C GLY A 551 4.87 6.53 19.03
N ASP A 552 5.00 5.32 19.56
CA ASP A 552 5.55 4.18 18.83
C ASP A 552 5.15 2.84 19.46
N ALA A 553 3.88 2.73 19.85
CA ALA A 553 3.38 1.56 20.56
C ALA A 553 2.52 0.67 19.67
N ILE A 554 2.70 -0.65 19.80
CA ILE A 554 1.69 -1.63 19.41
C ILE A 554 0.85 -1.93 20.64
N VAL A 555 -0.42 -1.54 20.60
CA VAL A 555 -1.40 -1.73 21.67
C VAL A 555 -2.34 -2.84 21.27
N VAL A 556 -2.45 -3.89 22.10
CA VAL A 556 -3.29 -5.06 21.78
C VAL A 556 -4.44 -5.20 22.75
N PHE A 557 -5.63 -5.36 22.18
CA PHE A 557 -6.88 -5.58 22.89
C PHE A 557 -7.42 -6.99 22.64
N GLY A 558 -8.20 -7.50 23.60
CA GLY A 558 -8.97 -8.73 23.47
C GLY A 558 -10.09 -8.77 24.50
N LEU A 559 -11.00 -9.74 24.37
CA LEU A 559 -12.03 -9.94 25.39
C LEU A 559 -11.39 -10.41 26.71
N PRO A 560 -11.98 -10.09 27.87
CA PRO A 560 -11.56 -10.64 29.15
C PRO A 560 -11.58 -12.18 29.12
N ASP A 561 -10.73 -12.78 29.95
CA ASP A 561 -10.57 -14.24 30.00
C ASP A 561 -11.76 -14.94 30.64
#